data_AF-A0A6B0XIB3-F1
#
_entry.id   AF-A0A6B0XIB3-F1
#
_cell.length_a   1.000
_cell.length_b   1.000
_cell.length_c   1.000
_cell.angle_alpha   90.00
_cell.angle_beta   90.00
_cell.angle_gamma   90.00
#
_symmetry.space_group_name_H-M   'P 1'
#
loop_
_entity.id
_entity.type
_entity.pdbx_description
1 polymer ?
#
loop_
_entity_poly.entity_id
_entity_poly.type
_entity_poly.pdbx_seq_one_letter_code
_entity_poly.pdbx_strand_id
1 'polypeptide(L)'
;MAESTGRSPWFYALVGCLGCLGIVILVVGGLAFFGVRTAQQVTADNEDPERRRHRALEVLGAEREPGGYHAAAVVSIPLFLEMAVFSDRAPEEGSWGGEFREEGFFYLRVRGGGDDLRAFFDGETSESVTFREMGLELDIEENLGRGDLDRGDFTGRWATFRGRTLYEAGEEVGELVTFIEFECPDDEWMRMGVWFGPAAEPDDQDPATEPGSDGLAADGEVIEAFLEPIYPCGRSV
;
A
#
# COMPACT_ATOMS: atom_id res chain seq x y z
N MET A 1 29.96 2.29 -65.52
CA MET A 1 30.77 2.79 -64.41
C MET A 1 29.84 3.01 -63.23
N ALA A 2 29.83 2.08 -62.28
CA ALA A 2 29.11 2.24 -61.01
C ALA A 2 30.09 1.82 -59.93
N GLU A 3 30.75 2.81 -59.34
CA GLU A 3 31.70 2.65 -58.26
C GLU A 3 30.91 2.25 -57.01
N SER A 4 30.99 0.99 -56.58
CA SER A 4 30.39 0.57 -55.31
C SER A 4 31.24 1.14 -54.18
N THR A 5 30.87 2.31 -53.68
CA THR A 5 31.48 2.91 -52.49
C THR A 5 31.02 2.11 -51.26
N GLY A 6 31.63 0.94 -51.04
CA GLY A 6 31.34 0.07 -49.91
C GLY A 6 31.84 0.70 -48.62
N ARG A 7 30.95 1.33 -47.84
CA ARG A 7 31.26 1.75 -46.46
C ARG A 7 31.77 0.55 -45.67
N SER A 8 32.86 0.73 -44.91
CA SER A 8 33.48 -0.38 -44.18
C SER A 8 32.49 -0.99 -43.17
N PRO A 9 32.50 -2.32 -42.96
CA PRO A 9 31.63 -2.98 -41.98
C PRO A 9 31.77 -2.40 -40.57
N TRP A 10 32.97 -1.92 -40.24
CA TRP A 10 33.28 -1.25 -38.97
C TRP A 10 32.51 0.05 -38.76
N PHE A 11 32.15 0.77 -39.84
CA PHE A 11 31.31 1.95 -39.75
C PHE A 11 29.91 1.61 -39.20
N TYR A 12 29.30 0.52 -39.66
CA TYR A 12 28.00 0.07 -39.16
C TYR A 12 28.09 -0.44 -37.72
N ALA A 13 29.18 -1.12 -37.34
CA ALA A 13 29.41 -1.53 -35.96
C ALA A 13 29.55 -0.32 -35.02
N LEU A 14 30.25 0.73 -35.45
CA LEU A 14 30.44 1.95 -34.66
C LEU A 14 29.15 2.76 -34.55
N VAL A 15 28.38 2.89 -35.64
CA VAL A 15 27.04 3.50 -35.63
C VAL A 15 26.07 2.72 -34.73
N GLY A 16 26.12 1.39 -34.77
CA GLY A 16 25.32 0.54 -33.89
C GLY A 16 25.67 0.73 -32.41
N CYS A 17 26.96 0.76 -32.07
CA CYS A 17 27.41 0.95 -30.70
C CYS A 17 27.05 2.35 -30.16
N LEU A 18 27.27 3.40 -30.94
CA LEU A 18 26.86 4.76 -30.57
C LEU A 18 25.33 4.88 -30.46
N GLY A 19 24.58 4.20 -31.34
CA GLY A 19 23.12 4.14 -31.27
C GLY A 19 22.63 3.48 -29.99
N CYS A 20 23.15 2.30 -29.64
CA CYS A 20 22.82 1.61 -28.39
C CYS A 20 23.19 2.46 -27.17
N LEU A 21 24.37 3.08 -27.16
CA LEU A 21 24.81 3.92 -26.06
C LEU A 21 23.94 5.18 -25.91
N GLY A 22 23.53 5.78 -27.02
CA GLY A 22 22.55 6.87 -27.02
C GLY A 22 21.19 6.45 -26.46
N ILE A 23 20.68 5.28 -26.84
CA ILE A 23 19.43 4.72 -26.28
C ILE A 23 19.55 4.49 -24.77
N VAL A 24 20.66 3.88 -24.31
CA VAL A 24 20.89 3.65 -22.88
C VAL A 24 20.90 4.96 -22.11
N ILE A 25 21.59 6.00 -22.61
CA ILE A 25 21.59 7.33 -21.97
C ILE A 25 20.18 7.92 -21.93
N LEU A 26 19.41 7.81 -23.01
CA LEU A 26 18.03 8.31 -23.05
C LEU A 26 17.12 7.56 -22.07
N VAL A 27 17.26 6.24 -21.96
CA VAL A 27 16.48 5.42 -21.03
C VAL A 27 16.86 5.78 -19.59
N VAL A 28 18.15 5.78 -19.25
CA VAL A 28 18.61 6.11 -17.89
C VAL A 28 18.26 7.55 -17.52
N GLY A 29 18.48 8.50 -18.43
CA GLY A 29 18.11 9.90 -18.24
C GLY A 29 16.61 10.09 -18.09
N GLY A 30 15.80 9.37 -18.86
CA GLY A 30 14.34 9.37 -18.76
C GLY A 30 13.85 8.83 -17.41
N LEU A 31 14.42 7.71 -16.95
CA LEU A 31 14.11 7.12 -15.65
C LEU A 31 14.51 8.05 -14.49
N ALA A 32 15.70 8.65 -14.55
CA ALA A 32 16.15 9.59 -13.53
C ALA A 32 15.27 10.85 -13.46
N PHE A 33 14.94 11.44 -14.61
CA PHE A 33 14.04 12.60 -14.69
C PHE A 33 12.65 12.27 -14.16
N PHE A 34 12.10 11.11 -14.55
CA PHE A 34 10.80 10.64 -14.07
C PHE A 34 10.82 10.38 -12.55
N GLY A 35 11.88 9.77 -12.03
CA GLY A 35 12.04 9.52 -10.60
C GLY A 35 12.08 10.81 -9.77
N VAL A 36 12.89 11.79 -10.18
CA VAL A 36 12.96 13.10 -9.48
C VAL A 36 11.62 13.83 -9.55
N ARG A 37 10.98 13.83 -10.72
CA ARG A 37 9.67 14.47 -10.88
C ARG A 37 8.60 13.82 -10.02
N THR A 38 8.59 12.49 -9.95
CA THR A 38 7.63 11.74 -9.14
C THR A 38 7.88 11.99 -7.65
N ALA A 39 9.14 11.95 -7.21
CA ALA A 39 9.49 12.27 -5.82
C ALA A 39 9.00 13.67 -5.43
N GLN A 40 9.25 14.68 -6.27
CA GLN A 40 8.77 16.05 -6.04
C GLN A 40 7.23 16.15 -6.01
N GLN A 41 6.54 15.37 -6.84
CA GLN A 41 5.07 15.33 -6.84
C GLN A 41 4.54 14.70 -5.56
N VAL A 42 5.11 13.58 -5.12
CA VAL A 42 4.75 12.95 -3.84
C VAL A 42 5.02 13.91 -2.70
N THR A 43 6.14 14.63 -2.69
CA THR A 43 6.39 15.68 -1.70
C THR A 43 5.33 16.77 -1.71
N ALA A 44 5.02 17.33 -2.89
CA ALA A 44 4.04 18.40 -3.01
C ALA A 44 2.60 17.94 -2.67
N ASP A 45 2.28 16.66 -2.87
CA ASP A 45 0.98 16.10 -2.51
C ASP A 45 0.88 15.84 -0.99
N ASN A 46 2.01 15.61 -0.31
CA ASN A 46 2.04 15.43 1.14
C ASN A 46 2.28 16.72 1.93
N GLU A 47 2.81 17.79 1.35
CA GLU A 47 3.00 19.07 2.06
C GLU A 47 1.69 19.82 2.31
N ASP A 48 0.74 19.72 1.38
CA ASP A 48 -0.55 20.41 1.46
C ASP A 48 -1.63 19.45 2.00
N PRO A 49 -2.26 19.74 3.15
CA PRO A 49 -3.23 18.85 3.79
C PRO A 49 -4.49 18.62 2.93
N GLU A 50 -4.94 19.61 2.16
CA GLU A 50 -6.11 19.43 1.29
C GLU A 50 -5.77 18.54 0.09
N ARG A 51 -4.59 18.72 -0.50
CA ARG A 51 -4.12 17.89 -1.63
C ARG A 51 -3.86 16.47 -1.16
N ARG A 52 -3.26 16.30 0.01
CA ARG A 52 -3.01 15.00 0.65
C ARG A 52 -4.30 14.25 0.85
N ARG A 53 -5.29 14.88 1.49
CA ARG A 53 -6.61 14.29 1.74
C ARG A 53 -7.31 13.91 0.43
N HIS A 54 -7.34 14.82 -0.54
CA HIS A 54 -7.99 14.55 -1.82
C HIS A 54 -7.36 13.37 -2.55
N ARG A 55 -6.02 13.31 -2.60
CA ARG A 55 -5.27 12.23 -3.24
C ARG A 55 -5.39 10.90 -2.50
N ALA A 56 -5.34 10.90 -1.17
CA ALA A 56 -5.51 9.69 -0.37
C ALA A 56 -6.90 9.07 -0.60
N LEU A 57 -7.95 9.90 -0.63
CA LEU A 57 -9.31 9.46 -0.95
C LEU A 57 -9.46 8.97 -2.39
N GLU A 58 -8.80 9.62 -3.35
CA GLU A 58 -8.76 9.18 -4.76
C GLU A 58 -8.11 7.80 -4.90
N VAL A 59 -6.95 7.59 -4.26
CA VAL A 59 -6.23 6.31 -4.26
C VAL A 59 -7.05 5.21 -3.58
N LEU A 60 -7.67 5.51 -2.44
CA LEU A 60 -8.53 4.58 -1.71
C LEU A 60 -9.84 4.26 -2.45
N GLY A 61 -10.28 5.14 -3.35
CA GLY A 61 -11.60 5.05 -3.97
C GLY A 61 -12.73 5.40 -3.00
N ALA A 62 -12.48 6.31 -2.04
CA ALA A 62 -13.45 6.69 -1.02
C ALA A 62 -13.94 8.14 -1.18
N GLU A 63 -15.19 8.41 -0.79
CA GLU A 63 -15.73 9.79 -0.78
C GLU A 63 -15.42 10.55 0.51
N ARG A 64 -15.25 9.81 1.60
CA ARG A 64 -15.00 10.32 2.94
C ARG A 64 -13.99 9.40 3.61
N GLU A 65 -13.29 9.94 4.60
CA GLU A 65 -12.31 9.17 5.36
C GLU A 65 -13.04 8.06 6.15
N PRO A 66 -12.51 6.82 6.14
CA PRO A 66 -13.11 5.71 6.88
C PRO A 66 -12.93 5.93 8.39
N GLY A 67 -13.89 5.47 9.20
CA GLY A 67 -13.73 5.36 10.65
C GLY A 67 -13.37 6.63 11.44
N GLY A 68 -13.42 7.83 10.84
CA GLY A 68 -12.92 9.06 11.47
C GLY A 68 -11.40 9.23 11.43
N TYR A 69 -10.69 8.39 10.68
CA TYR A 69 -9.25 8.54 10.45
C TYR A 69 -8.95 9.73 9.55
N HIS A 70 -7.70 10.19 9.56
CA HIS A 70 -7.23 11.32 8.79
C HIS A 70 -6.14 10.90 7.82
N ALA A 71 -6.19 11.42 6.59
CA ALA A 71 -5.13 11.17 5.60
C ALA A 71 -3.77 11.68 6.11
N ALA A 72 -2.88 10.74 6.46
CA ALA A 72 -1.56 11.00 7.04
C ALA A 72 -0.47 11.11 5.96
N ALA A 73 -0.53 10.24 4.95
CA ALA A 73 0.38 10.28 3.81
C ALA A 73 -0.24 9.66 2.55
N VAL A 74 0.29 10.05 1.39
CA VAL A 74 -0.09 9.46 0.10
C VAL A 74 1.14 9.31 -0.79
N VAL A 75 1.34 8.13 -1.36
CA VAL A 75 2.40 7.87 -2.33
C VAL A 75 1.75 7.41 -3.62
N SER A 76 1.90 8.19 -4.69
CA SER A 76 1.35 7.85 -6.00
C SER A 76 2.49 7.85 -7.02
N ILE A 77 2.95 6.65 -7.38
CA ILE A 77 3.91 6.40 -8.44
C ILE A 77 3.13 5.82 -9.63
N PRO A 78 2.83 6.65 -10.64
CA PRO A 78 2.01 6.23 -11.77
C PRO A 78 2.54 4.95 -12.41
N LEU A 79 1.63 4.02 -12.73
CA LEU A 79 1.89 2.73 -13.39
C LEU A 79 2.59 1.67 -12.52
N PHE A 80 2.89 1.92 -11.25
CA PHE A 80 3.60 0.94 -10.40
C PHE A 80 2.97 0.77 -9.02
N LEU A 81 2.75 1.88 -8.29
CA LEU A 81 2.42 1.84 -6.87
C LEU A 81 1.55 3.03 -6.50
N GLU A 82 0.44 2.77 -5.83
CA GLU A 82 -0.39 3.78 -5.18
C GLU A 82 -0.59 3.33 -3.73
N MET A 83 -0.37 4.23 -2.78
CA MET A 83 -0.48 3.96 -1.36
C MET A 83 -1.14 5.16 -0.69
N ALA A 84 -2.06 4.89 0.22
CA ALA A 84 -2.69 5.88 1.06
C ALA A 84 -2.59 5.44 2.52
N VAL A 85 -2.23 6.36 3.40
CA VAL A 85 -2.03 6.12 4.82
C VAL A 85 -3.01 6.98 5.60
N PHE A 86 -3.73 6.37 6.51
CA PHE A 86 -4.72 7.02 7.36
C PHE A 86 -4.34 6.79 8.83
N SER A 87 -4.26 7.87 9.60
CA SER A 87 -3.91 7.85 11.03
C SER A 87 -5.11 8.27 11.89
N ASP A 88 -5.15 7.81 13.13
CA ASP A 88 -6.14 8.24 14.12
C ASP A 88 -5.95 9.71 14.56
N ARG A 89 -4.84 10.33 14.17
CA ARG A 89 -4.56 11.75 14.39
C ARG A 89 -4.37 12.51 13.09
N ALA A 90 -4.72 13.80 13.14
CA ALA A 90 -4.38 14.71 12.07
C ALA A 90 -2.83 14.83 12.00
N PRO A 91 -2.22 14.64 10.82
CA PRO A 91 -0.78 14.79 10.65
C PRO A 91 -0.34 16.23 10.93
N GLU A 92 0.81 16.37 11.58
CA GLU A 92 1.44 17.68 11.79
C GLU A 92 1.87 18.31 10.45
N GLU A 93 1.85 19.64 10.36
CA GLU A 93 2.28 20.35 9.16
C GLU A 93 3.77 20.09 8.89
N GLY A 94 4.08 19.51 7.73
CA GLY A 94 5.45 19.26 7.28
C GLY A 94 6.08 17.95 7.78
N SER A 95 5.37 17.11 8.54
CA SER A 95 5.84 15.76 8.84
C SER A 95 5.49 14.79 7.72
N TRP A 96 6.43 13.90 7.38
CA TRP A 96 6.19 12.77 6.49
C TRP A 96 5.80 11.57 7.33
N GLY A 97 4.69 10.93 6.99
CA GLY A 97 4.26 9.68 7.63
C GLY A 97 3.10 9.83 8.61
N GLY A 98 2.88 11.01 9.19
CA GLY A 98 1.93 11.20 10.28
C GLY A 98 2.36 10.43 11.53
N GLU A 99 2.10 11.02 12.69
CA GLU A 99 2.23 10.30 13.95
C GLU A 99 1.00 9.39 14.08
N PHE A 100 1.22 8.08 14.23
CA PHE A 100 0.18 7.19 14.74
C PHE A 100 0.21 7.27 16.26
N ARG A 101 -0.94 7.44 16.92
CA ARG A 101 -0.97 7.27 18.38
C ARG A 101 -1.01 5.79 18.70
N GLU A 102 -2.04 5.10 18.20
CA GLU A 102 -2.34 3.70 18.56
C GLU A 102 -2.94 2.91 17.37
N GLU A 103 -3.50 3.59 16.36
CA GLU A 103 -4.24 2.97 15.27
C GLU A 103 -3.92 3.60 13.91
N GLY A 104 -3.96 2.80 12.85
CA GLY A 104 -3.80 3.32 11.49
C GLY A 104 -4.20 2.33 10.41
N PHE A 105 -4.45 2.85 9.23
CA PHE A 105 -4.84 2.07 8.06
C PHE A 105 -3.95 2.42 6.85
N PHE A 106 -3.29 1.40 6.30
CA PHE A 106 -2.58 1.48 5.05
C PHE A 106 -3.44 0.87 3.95
N TYR A 107 -3.63 1.60 2.86
CA TYR A 107 -4.11 1.05 1.61
C TYR A 107 -2.98 1.04 0.59
N LEU A 108 -2.85 -0.09 -0.10
CA LEU A 108 -1.83 -0.36 -1.08
C LEU A 108 -2.48 -0.86 -2.36
N ARG A 109 -2.04 -0.31 -3.48
CA ARG A 109 -2.37 -0.77 -4.82
C ARG A 109 -1.09 -0.87 -5.64
N VAL A 110 -0.73 -2.08 -6.05
CA VAL A 110 0.56 -2.37 -6.70
C VAL A 110 0.36 -3.19 -7.97
N ARG A 111 1.20 -2.92 -8.98
CA ARG A 111 1.22 -3.68 -10.23
C ARG A 111 2.41 -4.65 -10.23
N GLY A 112 2.13 -5.96 -10.15
CA GLY A 112 3.15 -7.00 -9.97
C GLY A 112 3.65 -7.12 -8.52
N GLY A 113 4.40 -8.18 -8.20
CA GLY A 113 4.89 -8.43 -6.83
C GLY A 113 3.85 -8.96 -5.85
N GLY A 114 2.59 -9.06 -6.27
CA GLY A 114 1.50 -9.53 -5.42
C GLY A 114 1.63 -10.99 -4.96
N ASP A 115 2.39 -11.82 -5.67
CA ASP A 115 2.57 -13.23 -5.26
C ASP A 115 3.30 -13.35 -3.92
N ASP A 116 4.24 -12.44 -3.62
CA ASP A 116 4.91 -12.34 -2.32
C ASP A 116 3.93 -11.97 -1.19
N LEU A 117 3.07 -10.99 -1.47
CA LEU A 117 2.03 -10.54 -0.55
C LEU A 117 0.95 -11.62 -0.33
N ARG A 118 0.47 -12.28 -1.39
CA ARG A 118 -0.49 -13.39 -1.28
C ARG A 118 0.07 -14.58 -0.50
N ALA A 119 1.32 -14.96 -0.77
CA ALA A 119 1.97 -16.04 -0.03
C ALA A 119 2.04 -15.72 1.47
N PHE A 120 2.27 -14.46 1.84
CA PHE A 120 2.21 -14.03 3.24
C PHE A 120 0.78 -14.15 3.80
N PHE A 121 -0.23 -13.72 3.06
CA PHE A 121 -1.64 -13.81 3.46
C PHE A 121 -2.12 -15.24 3.66
N ASP A 122 -1.76 -16.13 2.75
CA ASP A 122 -2.13 -17.55 2.83
C ASP A 122 -1.32 -18.30 3.91
N GLY A 123 -0.37 -17.60 4.58
CA GLY A 123 0.48 -18.14 5.64
C GLY A 123 1.60 -19.05 5.14
N GLU A 124 1.91 -18.99 3.84
CA GLU A 124 2.99 -19.76 3.21
C GLU A 124 4.37 -19.19 3.55
N THR A 125 4.44 -17.89 3.87
CA THR A 125 5.64 -17.19 4.37
C THR A 125 5.32 -16.33 5.58
N SER A 126 6.27 -16.21 6.51
CA SER A 126 6.19 -15.33 7.68
C SER A 126 6.79 -13.95 7.44
N GLU A 127 7.42 -13.73 6.28
CA GLU A 127 8.04 -12.45 5.90
C GLU A 127 7.60 -12.08 4.49
N SER A 128 7.36 -10.79 4.24
CA SER A 128 7.15 -10.24 2.89
C SER A 128 8.27 -9.24 2.58
N VAL A 129 8.91 -9.42 1.42
CA VAL A 129 9.89 -8.46 0.91
C VAL A 129 9.21 -7.12 0.64
N THR A 130 7.97 -7.15 0.15
CA THR A 130 7.18 -5.96 -0.18
C THR A 130 6.88 -5.13 1.06
N PHE A 131 6.43 -5.74 2.16
CA PHE A 131 6.21 -5.02 3.42
C PHE A 131 7.48 -4.37 3.95
N ARG A 132 8.61 -5.11 3.94
CA ARG A 132 9.91 -4.57 4.36
C ARG A 132 10.36 -3.38 3.50
N GLU A 133 10.19 -3.45 2.18
CA GLU A 133 10.52 -2.33 1.28
C GLU A 133 9.64 -1.09 1.52
N MET A 134 8.41 -1.28 2.00
CA MET A 134 7.50 -0.21 2.41
C MET A 134 7.76 0.29 3.84
N GLY A 135 8.74 -0.28 4.55
CA GLY A 135 9.05 0.06 5.94
C GLY A 135 8.02 -0.47 6.95
N LEU A 136 7.20 -1.44 6.54
CA LEU A 136 6.27 -2.14 7.41
C LEU A 136 6.95 -3.45 7.85
N GLU A 137 7.45 -3.48 9.06
CA GLU A 137 7.95 -4.71 9.67
C GLU A 137 6.87 -5.23 10.62
N LEU A 138 6.40 -6.44 10.34
CA LEU A 138 5.23 -7.04 10.97
C LEU A 138 5.70 -8.28 11.72
N ASP A 139 5.55 -8.27 13.03
CA ASP A 139 5.77 -9.45 13.86
C ASP A 139 4.41 -10.11 14.13
N ILE A 140 4.11 -11.18 13.39
CA ILE A 140 2.86 -11.93 13.50
C ILE A 140 3.08 -13.13 14.41
N GLU A 141 2.38 -13.14 15.55
CA GLU A 141 2.47 -14.22 16.53
C GLU A 141 1.39 -15.29 16.31
N GLU A 142 0.15 -14.87 16.04
CA GLU A 142 -1.01 -15.76 16.02
C GLU A 142 -2.09 -15.27 15.05
N ASN A 143 -2.70 -16.20 14.30
CA ASN A 143 -3.90 -15.90 13.51
C ASN A 143 -5.14 -15.99 14.40
N LEU A 144 -5.87 -14.88 14.51
CA LEU A 144 -7.05 -14.77 15.38
C LEU A 144 -8.35 -15.03 14.61
N GLY A 145 -8.38 -14.77 13.31
CA GLY A 145 -9.59 -14.92 12.51
C GLY A 145 -9.37 -14.68 11.03
N ARG A 146 -10.32 -15.16 10.22
CA ARG A 146 -10.39 -14.90 8.78
C ARG A 146 -11.83 -14.91 8.31
N GLY A 147 -12.13 -14.17 7.25
CA GLY A 147 -13.45 -14.17 6.62
C GLY A 147 -13.40 -13.71 5.17
N ASP A 148 -14.52 -13.90 4.49
CA ASP A 148 -14.72 -13.44 3.12
C ASP A 148 -15.53 -12.13 3.13
N LEU A 149 -15.26 -11.27 2.15
CA LEU A 149 -16.01 -10.05 1.88
C LEU A 149 -16.75 -10.24 0.55
N ASP A 150 -18.06 -10.03 0.55
CA ASP A 150 -18.89 -10.00 -0.65
C ASP A 150 -19.68 -8.70 -0.68
N ARG A 151 -19.14 -7.71 -1.39
CA ARG A 151 -19.79 -6.44 -1.64
C ARG A 151 -20.01 -6.32 -3.13
N GLY A 152 -21.19 -5.89 -3.58
CA GLY A 152 -21.53 -5.88 -5.01
C GLY A 152 -20.52 -5.17 -5.92
N ASP A 153 -19.68 -4.29 -5.37
CA ASP A 153 -18.59 -3.59 -6.03
C ASP A 153 -17.19 -4.27 -5.95
N PHE A 154 -16.94 -5.16 -4.98
CA PHE A 154 -15.72 -5.96 -4.86
C PHE A 154 -15.92 -7.23 -4.02
N THR A 155 -15.21 -8.30 -4.36
CA THR A 155 -15.03 -9.45 -3.46
C THR A 155 -13.70 -9.36 -2.76
N GLY A 156 -13.50 -10.09 -1.67
CA GLY A 156 -12.24 -10.03 -0.95
C GLY A 156 -12.17 -11.00 0.21
N ARG A 157 -11.07 -10.93 0.93
CA ARG A 157 -10.83 -11.72 2.14
C ARG A 157 -10.19 -10.83 3.18
N TRP A 158 -10.43 -11.12 4.44
CA TRP A 158 -9.71 -10.52 5.54
C TRP A 158 -9.12 -11.59 6.46
N ALA A 159 -8.01 -11.25 7.10
CA ALA A 159 -7.38 -12.06 8.11
C ALA A 159 -6.79 -11.17 9.20
N THR A 160 -7.10 -11.50 10.45
CA THR A 160 -6.63 -10.75 11.62
C THR A 160 -5.63 -11.58 12.39
N PHE A 161 -4.58 -10.91 12.82
CA PHE A 161 -3.47 -11.51 13.53
C PHE A 161 -3.17 -10.72 14.80
N ARG A 162 -2.74 -11.43 15.84
CA ARG A 162 -2.05 -10.81 16.98
C ARG A 162 -0.62 -10.54 16.55
N GLY A 163 -0.20 -9.30 16.72
CA GLY A 163 1.11 -8.87 16.27
C GLY A 163 1.32 -7.37 16.43
N ARG A 164 2.57 -6.95 16.28
CA ARG A 164 2.94 -5.54 16.36
C ARG A 164 3.48 -5.07 15.03
N THR A 165 3.17 -3.81 14.69
CA THR A 165 3.77 -3.14 13.54
C THR A 165 4.89 -2.26 14.04
N LEU A 166 6.11 -2.48 13.56
CA LEU A 166 7.19 -1.55 13.81
C LEU A 166 7.00 -0.34 12.89
N TYR A 167 6.71 0.81 13.50
CA TYR A 167 6.71 2.10 12.81
C TYR A 167 7.90 2.93 13.29
N GLU A 168 8.33 3.88 12.46
CA GLU A 168 9.44 4.83 12.62
C GLU A 168 10.35 4.67 13.88
N ALA A 169 11.65 4.44 13.66
CA ALA A 169 12.66 4.34 14.73
C ALA A 169 12.49 3.18 15.76
N GLY A 170 11.70 2.15 15.42
CA GLY A 170 11.59 0.93 16.21
C GLY A 170 10.57 1.01 17.34
N GLU A 171 9.61 1.92 17.24
CA GLU A 171 8.46 1.95 18.14
C GLU A 171 7.42 0.93 17.65
N GLU A 172 7.08 -0.02 18.52
CA GLU A 172 6.09 -1.04 18.20
C GLU A 172 4.69 -0.46 18.44
N VAL A 173 3.87 -0.40 17.38
CA VAL A 173 2.52 0.16 17.42
C VAL A 173 1.51 -0.89 16.95
N GLY A 174 0.37 -0.96 17.65
CA GLY A 174 -0.69 -1.94 17.40
C GLY A 174 -0.41 -3.29 18.08
N GLU A 175 -1.47 -3.93 18.55
CA GLU A 175 -1.46 -5.30 19.09
C GLU A 175 -2.23 -6.28 18.19
N LEU A 176 -3.06 -5.73 17.31
CA LEU A 176 -3.81 -6.43 16.28
C LEU A 176 -3.45 -5.85 14.91
N VAL A 177 -3.23 -6.72 13.94
CA VAL A 177 -3.04 -6.36 12.54
C VAL A 177 -4.04 -7.14 11.69
N THR A 178 -4.78 -6.41 10.86
CA THR A 178 -5.79 -6.96 9.97
C THR A 178 -5.47 -6.65 8.55
N PHE A 179 -5.36 -7.71 7.80
CA PHE A 179 -5.10 -7.70 6.38
C PHE A 179 -6.40 -7.84 5.62
N ILE A 180 -6.57 -7.02 4.59
CA ILE A 180 -7.77 -6.99 3.75
C ILE A 180 -7.33 -7.06 2.30
N GLU A 181 -7.68 -8.13 1.60
CA GLU A 181 -7.47 -8.28 0.16
C GLU A 181 -8.72 -7.78 -0.57
N PHE A 182 -8.53 -6.92 -1.57
CA PHE A 182 -9.61 -6.45 -2.43
C PHE A 182 -9.43 -7.04 -3.83
N GLU A 183 -10.38 -7.86 -4.26
CA GLU A 183 -10.42 -8.46 -5.58
C GLU A 183 -11.33 -7.66 -6.51
N CYS A 184 -10.70 -7.06 -7.53
CA CYS A 184 -11.42 -6.36 -8.59
C CYS A 184 -11.40 -7.22 -9.85
N PRO A 185 -12.57 -7.57 -10.42
CA PRO A 185 -12.63 -8.30 -11.67
C PRO A 185 -11.99 -7.48 -12.80
N ASP A 186 -11.30 -8.16 -13.72
CA ASP A 186 -10.67 -7.59 -14.91
C ASP A 186 -9.54 -6.57 -14.63
N ASP A 187 -8.92 -6.61 -13.45
CA ASP A 187 -7.80 -5.74 -13.09
C ASP A 187 -6.50 -6.51 -12.76
N GLU A 188 -5.38 -6.05 -13.30
CA GLU A 188 -4.03 -6.60 -13.04
C GLU A 188 -3.40 -6.03 -11.77
N TRP A 189 -4.03 -5.02 -11.16
CA TRP A 189 -3.56 -4.41 -9.93
C TRP A 189 -4.01 -5.19 -8.70
N MET A 190 -3.05 -5.57 -7.86
CA MET A 190 -3.33 -6.04 -6.52
C MET A 190 -3.71 -4.87 -5.63
N ARG A 191 -4.70 -5.06 -4.76
CA ARG A 191 -5.15 -4.08 -3.78
C ARG A 191 -5.25 -4.70 -2.41
N MET A 192 -4.80 -3.95 -1.41
CA MET A 192 -4.64 -4.44 -0.06
C MET A 192 -4.85 -3.34 0.97
N GLY A 193 -5.50 -3.68 2.06
CA GLY A 193 -5.59 -2.90 3.27
C GLY A 193 -4.79 -3.56 4.40
N VAL A 194 -4.10 -2.76 5.20
CA VAL A 194 -3.50 -3.18 6.48
C VAL A 194 -4.03 -2.24 7.55
N TRP A 195 -4.90 -2.75 8.41
CA TRP A 195 -5.46 -2.02 9.53
C TRP A 195 -4.84 -2.51 10.84
N PHE A 196 -4.24 -1.63 11.62
CA PHE A 196 -3.64 -1.98 12.91
C PHE A 196 -4.19 -1.10 14.02
N GLY A 197 -4.25 -1.66 15.23
CA GLY A 197 -4.82 -1.00 16.40
C GLY A 197 -4.61 -1.79 17.69
N PRO A 198 -5.04 -1.26 18.84
CA PRO A 198 -4.96 -1.96 20.12
C PRO A 198 -5.93 -3.15 20.14
N ALA A 199 -5.61 -4.19 20.92
CA ALA A 199 -6.61 -5.18 21.28
C ALA A 199 -7.63 -4.54 22.23
N ALA A 200 -8.88 -5.00 22.22
CA ALA A 200 -9.83 -4.51 23.22
C ALA A 200 -9.35 -4.86 24.63
N GLU A 201 -9.56 -3.92 25.55
CA GLU A 201 -9.30 -4.16 26.96
C GLU A 201 -10.16 -5.33 27.44
N PRO A 202 -9.61 -6.29 28.19
CA PRO A 202 -10.38 -7.41 28.70
C PRO A 202 -11.54 -6.89 29.55
N ASP A 203 -12.76 -7.41 29.33
CA ASP A 203 -13.92 -7.03 30.14
C ASP A 203 -13.69 -7.44 31.60
N ASP A 204 -13.62 -6.45 32.50
CA ASP A 204 -13.42 -6.62 33.94
C ASP A 204 -14.47 -7.55 34.59
N GLN A 205 -15.57 -7.86 33.89
CA GLN A 205 -16.65 -8.72 34.37
C GLN A 205 -16.48 -10.21 34.02
N ASP A 206 -15.60 -10.58 33.09
CA ASP A 206 -15.33 -11.99 32.77
C ASP A 206 -13.82 -12.26 32.57
N PRO A 207 -13.10 -12.59 33.66
CA PRO A 207 -11.66 -12.88 33.62
C PRO A 207 -11.32 -14.20 32.90
N ALA A 208 -12.29 -14.94 32.37
CA ALA A 208 -12.09 -16.09 31.50
C ALA A 208 -12.18 -15.74 30.01
N THR A 209 -12.58 -14.53 29.66
CA THR A 209 -12.43 -14.00 28.30
C THR A 209 -10.95 -13.74 28.09
N GLU A 210 -10.28 -14.59 27.32
CA GLU A 210 -8.93 -14.26 26.84
C GLU A 210 -8.98 -12.86 26.21
N PRO A 211 -7.96 -11.99 26.37
CA PRO A 211 -7.90 -10.71 25.69
C PRO A 211 -7.86 -10.99 24.18
N GLY A 212 -9.02 -11.08 23.57
CA GLY A 212 -9.23 -12.04 22.48
C GLY A 212 -10.37 -11.58 21.61
N SER A 213 -10.04 -11.45 20.32
CA SER A 213 -10.93 -11.25 19.17
C SER A 213 -11.86 -10.04 19.12
N ASP A 214 -12.18 -9.39 20.23
CA ASP A 214 -13.25 -8.38 20.26
C ASP A 214 -12.68 -6.96 20.18
N GLY A 215 -11.68 -6.74 19.31
CA GLY A 215 -11.08 -5.43 19.03
C GLY A 215 -11.45 -4.90 17.65
N LEU A 216 -11.23 -3.61 17.42
CA LEU A 216 -11.60 -2.84 16.22
C LEU A 216 -11.28 -3.52 14.88
N ALA A 217 -10.32 -4.45 14.84
CA ALA A 217 -9.88 -5.10 13.62
C ALA A 217 -10.15 -6.63 13.55
N ALA A 218 -10.75 -7.28 14.56
CA ALA A 218 -10.94 -8.74 14.58
C ALA A 218 -12.41 -9.22 14.42
N ASP A 219 -13.36 -8.29 14.43
CA ASP A 219 -14.79 -8.56 14.17
C ASP A 219 -15.17 -8.19 12.72
N GLY A 220 -15.77 -9.13 12.00
CA GLY A 220 -16.23 -8.95 10.62
C GLY A 220 -17.23 -7.80 10.47
N GLU A 221 -18.14 -7.59 11.43
CA GLU A 221 -19.12 -6.49 11.36
C GLU A 221 -18.43 -5.12 11.45
N VAL A 222 -17.38 -5.02 12.27
CA VAL A 222 -16.59 -3.79 12.44
C VAL A 222 -15.75 -3.52 11.20
N ILE A 223 -15.13 -4.55 10.62
CA ILE A 223 -14.40 -4.46 9.35
C ILE A 223 -15.34 -3.99 8.23
N GLU A 224 -16.54 -4.56 8.11
CA GLU A 224 -17.52 -4.16 7.09
C GLU A 224 -17.95 -2.70 7.26
N ALA A 225 -18.19 -2.25 8.50
CA ALA A 225 -18.54 -0.86 8.80
C ALA A 225 -17.38 0.11 8.48
N PHE A 226 -16.14 -0.26 8.78
CA PHE A 226 -14.95 0.52 8.42
C PHE A 226 -14.80 0.66 6.90
N LEU A 227 -15.07 -0.42 6.16
CA LEU A 227 -14.99 -0.47 4.71
C LEU A 227 -16.19 0.18 4.00
N GLU A 228 -17.25 0.58 4.71
CA GLU A 228 -18.48 1.17 4.14
C GLU A 228 -18.21 2.27 3.08
N PRO A 229 -17.32 3.27 3.31
CA PRO A 229 -17.09 4.35 2.35
C PRO A 229 -16.06 4.03 1.24
N ILE A 230 -15.48 2.83 1.22
CA ILE A 230 -14.35 2.45 0.36
C ILE A 230 -14.86 1.67 -0.87
N TYR A 231 -14.50 2.15 -2.07
CA TYR A 231 -14.85 1.54 -3.36
C TYR A 231 -13.57 1.27 -4.17
N PRO A 232 -12.81 0.22 -3.82
CA PRO A 232 -11.44 0.01 -4.32
C PRO A 232 -11.40 -0.31 -5.83
N CYS A 233 -12.49 -0.87 -6.37
CA CYS A 233 -12.66 -1.17 -7.80
C CYS A 233 -13.36 -0.02 -8.57
N GLY A 234 -13.65 1.09 -7.89
CA GLY A 234 -14.54 2.12 -8.39
C GLY A 234 -16.02 1.74 -8.20
N ARG A 235 -16.90 2.74 -8.28
CA ARG A 235 -18.35 2.48 -8.19
C ARG A 235 -18.84 1.84 -9.49
N SER A 236 -19.43 0.65 -9.39
CA SER A 236 -20.37 0.19 -10.41
C SER A 236 -21.54 1.18 -10.47
N VAL A 237 -21.65 1.92 -11.56
CA VAL A 237 -22.79 2.83 -11.84
C VAL A 237 -24.03 2.01 -12.18
#